data_AF-A0A2D6K9U6-F1
#
_entry.id   AF-A0A2D6K9U6-F1
#
_cell.length_a   1.000
_cell.length_b   1.000
_cell.length_c   1.000
_cell.angle_alpha   90.00
_cell.angle_beta   90.00
_cell.angle_gamma   90.00
#
_symmetry.space_group_name_H-M   'P 1'
#
loop_
_entity.id
_entity.type
_entity.pdbx_description
1 polymer ?
#
loop_
_entity_poly.entity_id
_entity_poly.type
_entity_poly.pdbx_seq_one_letter_code
_entity_poly.pdbx_strand_id
1 'polypeptide(L)'
;MITSRLQVLLFSLTLLTGVGTASTITVQSFDTEIQQTRYNRLIYDLRCPVCQGQNIGESNAGLAKDLRDRVRSMILAGQSDDQIAAYMVSRYGEFVLYEPPVRPATYLLWVIPFLVALIGFGFTVIAIKKRGRRSLNNLQTASRADETKRADELLSSIKPNSPIDERDIT
;
A
#
# COMPACT_ATOMS: atom_id res chain seq x y z
N MET A 1 43.98 9.31 25.87
CA MET A 1 43.70 9.87 24.52
C MET A 1 44.38 9.09 23.40
N ILE A 2 45.61 8.60 23.58
CA ILE A 2 46.36 7.82 22.56
C ILE A 2 45.74 6.43 22.29
N THR A 3 45.23 5.76 23.33
CA THR A 3 44.62 4.42 23.24
C THR A 3 43.33 4.39 22.41
N SER A 4 42.51 5.45 22.51
CA SER A 4 41.25 5.57 21.75
C SER A 4 41.50 5.78 20.25
N ARG A 5 42.56 6.52 19.87
CA ARG A 5 42.96 6.66 18.46
C ARG A 5 43.50 5.37 17.86
N LEU A 6 44.22 4.57 18.66
CA LEU A 6 44.74 3.27 18.24
C LEU A 6 43.60 2.24 18.04
N GLN A 7 42.60 2.23 18.92
CA GLN A 7 41.42 1.38 18.78
C GLN A 7 40.58 1.74 17.55
N VAL A 8 40.39 3.03 17.26
CA VAL A 8 39.67 3.48 16.05
C VAL A 8 40.42 3.07 14.78
N LEU A 9 41.75 3.18 14.76
CA LEU A 9 42.57 2.73 13.63
C LEU A 9 42.52 1.21 13.43
N LEU A 10 42.59 0.42 14.50
CA LEU A 10 42.49 -1.05 14.43
C LEU A 10 41.10 -1.52 13.95
N PHE A 11 40.03 -0.84 14.37
CA PHE A 11 38.67 -1.11 13.90
C PHE A 11 38.47 -0.71 12.43
N SER A 12 39.12 0.38 11.99
CA SER A 12 39.09 0.80 10.58
C SER A 12 39.86 -0.14 9.66
N LEU A 13 40.95 -0.75 10.14
CA LEU A 13 41.79 -1.65 9.37
C LEU A 13 41.15 -3.04 9.19
N THR A 14 40.34 -3.47 10.17
CA THR A 14 39.59 -4.75 10.10
C THR A 14 38.38 -4.68 9.17
N LEU A 15 37.83 -3.49 8.91
CA LEU A 15 36.74 -3.32 7.93
C LEU A 15 37.20 -3.47 6.47
N LEU A 16 38.50 -3.36 6.19
CA LEU A 16 39.04 -3.35 4.82
C LEU A 16 39.41 -4.74 4.28
N THR A 17 39.49 -5.77 5.12
CA THR A 17 39.80 -7.14 4.70
C THR A 17 38.52 -7.93 4.38
N GLY A 18 37.77 -7.47 3.36
CA GLY A 18 36.71 -8.27 2.75
C GLY A 18 37.30 -9.37 1.88
N VAL A 19 37.49 -10.57 2.44
CA VAL A 19 37.92 -11.74 1.67
C VAL A 19 36.74 -12.23 0.82
N GLY A 20 36.72 -11.85 -0.46
CA GLY A 20 35.79 -12.40 -1.44
C GLY A 20 36.25 -13.78 -1.89
N THR A 21 35.61 -14.85 -1.40
CA THR A 21 35.82 -16.19 -1.96
C THR A 21 35.05 -16.32 -3.27
N ALA A 22 35.77 -16.36 -4.39
CA ALA A 22 35.19 -16.72 -5.67
C ALA A 22 34.98 -18.24 -5.73
N SER A 23 33.72 -18.68 -5.65
CA SER A 23 33.34 -20.07 -5.87
C SER A 23 32.99 -20.29 -7.34
N THR A 24 33.48 -21.37 -7.94
CA THR A 24 33.19 -21.72 -9.34
C THR A 24 31.83 -22.40 -9.45
N ILE A 25 30.96 -21.87 -10.32
CA ILE A 25 29.69 -22.50 -10.67
C ILE A 25 29.96 -23.46 -11.83
N THR A 26 29.76 -24.77 -11.61
CA THR A 26 29.85 -25.78 -12.65
C THR A 26 28.75 -25.56 -13.69
N VAL A 27 29.14 -25.19 -14.92
CA VAL A 27 28.22 -25.08 -16.06
C VAL A 27 27.86 -26.49 -16.51
N GLN A 28 26.65 -26.95 -16.18
CA GLN A 28 26.13 -28.20 -16.72
C GLN A 28 25.38 -27.91 -18.05
N SER A 29 25.66 -28.68 -19.11
CA SER A 29 25.20 -28.43 -20.49
C SER A 29 23.75 -28.85 -20.75
N PHE A 30 22.96 -28.06 -21.49
CA PHE A 30 21.63 -28.45 -21.96
C PHE A 30 21.69 -28.91 -23.42
N ASP A 31 20.70 -29.67 -23.88
CA ASP A 31 20.66 -30.19 -25.26
C ASP A 31 20.34 -29.09 -26.27
N THR A 32 19.66 -28.03 -25.84
CA THR A 32 19.26 -26.90 -26.68
C THR A 32 19.46 -25.55 -25.98
N GLU A 33 19.70 -24.50 -26.76
CA GLU A 33 19.80 -23.13 -26.26
C GLU A 33 18.49 -22.64 -25.61
N ILE A 34 17.35 -23.15 -26.10
CA ILE A 34 16.02 -22.86 -25.53
C ILE A 34 15.94 -23.39 -24.09
N GLN A 35 16.37 -24.63 -23.84
CA GLN A 35 16.39 -25.21 -22.49
C GLN A 35 17.34 -24.45 -21.56
N GLN A 36 18.51 -24.02 -22.05
CA GLN A 36 19.46 -23.26 -21.26
C GLN A 36 18.91 -21.88 -20.87
N THR A 37 18.31 -21.16 -21.82
CA THR A 37 17.68 -19.85 -21.57
C THR A 37 16.55 -19.99 -20.55
N ARG A 38 15.71 -21.02 -20.74
CA ARG A 38 14.60 -21.33 -19.84
C ARG A 38 15.07 -21.69 -18.43
N TYR A 39 16.11 -22.50 -18.31
CA TYR A 39 16.74 -22.82 -17.03
C TYR A 39 17.26 -21.56 -16.33
N ASN A 40 18.02 -20.72 -17.06
CA ASN A 40 18.55 -19.47 -16.51
C ASN A 40 17.43 -18.58 -15.98
N ARG A 41 16.34 -18.42 -16.72
CA ARG A 41 15.18 -17.67 -16.23
C ARG A 41 14.61 -18.27 -14.93
N LEU A 42 14.34 -19.57 -14.91
CA LEU A 42 13.73 -20.24 -13.76
C LEU A 42 14.58 -20.15 -12.48
N ILE A 43 15.91 -20.24 -12.58
CA ILE A 43 16.77 -20.15 -11.39
C ILE A 43 16.85 -18.74 -10.78
N TYR A 44 16.51 -17.69 -11.55
CA TYR A 44 16.38 -16.32 -11.06
C TYR A 44 14.96 -16.01 -10.54
N ASP A 45 13.94 -16.67 -11.10
CA ASP A 45 12.54 -16.55 -10.65
C ASP A 45 12.26 -17.34 -9.36
N LEU A 46 13.15 -18.27 -8.98
CA LEU A 46 13.05 -19.08 -7.76
C LEU A 46 14.00 -18.59 -6.67
N ARG A 47 13.45 -18.31 -5.49
CA ARG A 47 14.14 -17.95 -4.25
C ARG A 47 14.53 -19.18 -3.46
N CYS A 48 15.65 -19.08 -2.74
CA CYS A 48 16.06 -20.09 -1.78
C CYS A 48 15.47 -19.76 -0.39
N PRO A 49 14.57 -20.59 0.18
CA PRO A 49 13.89 -20.29 1.46
C PRO A 49 14.82 -20.21 2.67
N VAL A 50 15.98 -20.88 2.58
CA VAL A 50 16.97 -20.95 3.66
C VAL A 50 18.10 -19.94 3.46
N CYS A 51 18.10 -19.23 2.34
CA CYS A 51 19.10 -18.23 2.02
C CYS A 51 18.56 -16.84 2.41
N GLN A 52 19.45 -15.90 2.71
CA GLN A 52 19.13 -14.53 3.14
C GLN A 52 18.52 -13.68 1.99
N GLY A 53 17.38 -14.10 1.43
CA GLY A 53 16.66 -13.40 0.37
C GLY A 53 17.25 -13.53 -1.04
N GLN A 54 18.13 -14.52 -1.29
CA GLN A 54 18.78 -14.72 -2.58
C GLN A 54 18.00 -15.69 -3.48
N ASN A 55 18.17 -15.56 -4.81
CA ASN A 55 17.70 -16.53 -5.79
C ASN A 55 18.57 -17.80 -5.78
N ILE A 56 18.04 -18.91 -6.29
CA ILE A 56 18.77 -20.19 -6.33
C ILE A 56 19.91 -20.19 -7.35
N GLY A 57 19.88 -19.27 -8.33
CA GLY A 57 20.93 -19.09 -9.33
C GLY A 57 22.23 -18.53 -8.77
N GLU A 58 22.14 -17.56 -7.85
CA GLU A 58 23.28 -16.88 -7.24
C GLU A 58 23.71 -17.50 -5.92
N SER A 59 22.80 -18.18 -5.23
CA SER A 59 23.13 -18.75 -3.92
C SER A 59 23.93 -20.05 -4.02
N ASN A 60 24.96 -20.14 -3.17
CA ASN A 60 25.81 -21.32 -3.02
C ASN A 60 25.38 -22.26 -1.88
N ALA A 61 24.17 -22.07 -1.34
CA ALA A 61 23.64 -22.99 -0.34
C ALA A 61 23.44 -24.41 -0.93
N GLY A 62 23.61 -25.44 -0.10
CA GLY A 62 23.36 -26.83 -0.50
C GLY A 62 21.95 -27.02 -1.08
N LEU A 63 20.94 -26.44 -0.43
CA LEU A 63 19.57 -26.48 -0.92
C LEU A 63 19.39 -25.79 -2.29
N ALA A 64 20.08 -24.67 -2.53
CA ALA A 64 20.01 -23.97 -3.82
C ALA A 64 20.60 -24.82 -4.95
N LYS A 65 21.66 -25.58 -4.67
CA LYS A 65 22.22 -26.56 -5.61
C LYS A 65 21.22 -27.68 -5.92
N ASP A 66 20.59 -28.26 -4.89
CA ASP A 66 19.60 -29.32 -5.06
C ASP A 66 18.38 -28.84 -5.89
N LEU A 67 17.93 -27.60 -5.64
CA LEU A 67 16.86 -26.96 -6.40
C LEU A 67 17.25 -26.75 -7.86
N ARG A 68 18.46 -26.24 -8.14
CA ARG A 68 18.99 -26.07 -9.50
C ARG A 68 19.04 -27.40 -10.25
N ASP A 69 19.58 -28.44 -9.62
CA ASP A 69 19.66 -29.78 -10.21
C ASP A 69 18.25 -30.35 -10.48
N ARG A 70 17.29 -30.07 -9.59
CA ARG A 70 15.89 -30.47 -9.79
C ARG A 70 15.23 -29.74 -10.94
N VAL A 71 15.33 -28.41 -11.02
CA VAL A 71 14.79 -27.60 -12.13
C VAL A 71 15.32 -28.13 -13.45
N ARG A 72 16.65 -28.33 -13.54
CA ARG A 72 17.31 -28.90 -14.71
C ARG A 72 16.72 -30.25 -15.11
N SER A 73 16.58 -31.18 -14.16
CA SER A 73 16.01 -32.51 -14.46
C SER A 73 14.59 -32.44 -15.03
N MET A 74 13.78 -31.49 -14.55
CA MET A 74 12.39 -31.32 -15.00
C MET A 74 12.30 -30.66 -16.38
N ILE A 75 13.22 -29.74 -16.70
CA ILE A 75 13.35 -29.16 -18.05
C ILE A 75 13.73 -30.25 -19.07
N LEU A 76 14.70 -31.10 -18.72
CA LEU A 76 15.12 -32.21 -19.58
C LEU A 76 14.02 -33.27 -19.72
N ALA A 77 13.19 -33.44 -18.69
CA ALA A 77 11.99 -34.29 -18.74
C ALA A 77 10.82 -33.67 -19.54
N GLY A 78 10.98 -32.48 -20.14
CA GLY A 78 9.97 -31.84 -20.97
C GLY A 78 8.80 -31.19 -20.21
N GLN A 79 8.93 -30.98 -18.89
CA GLN A 79 7.87 -30.35 -18.11
C GLN A 79 7.75 -28.85 -18.42
N SER A 80 6.57 -28.26 -18.24
CA SER A 80 6.32 -26.82 -18.43
C SER A 80 6.76 -25.97 -17.23
N ASP A 81 6.85 -24.64 -17.39
CA ASP A 81 7.26 -23.73 -16.32
C ASP A 81 6.30 -23.77 -15.14
N ASP A 82 5.00 -23.81 -15.42
CA ASP A 82 3.96 -23.93 -14.39
C ASP A 82 4.05 -25.23 -13.61
N GLN A 83 4.40 -26.35 -14.27
CA GLN A 83 4.59 -27.64 -13.60
C GLN A 83 5.81 -27.61 -12.68
N ILE A 84 6.91 -26.99 -13.14
CA ILE A 84 8.11 -26.81 -12.32
C ILE A 84 7.79 -25.92 -11.12
N ALA A 85 7.15 -24.77 -11.34
CA ALA A 85 6.76 -23.86 -10.27
C ALA A 85 5.82 -24.53 -9.26
N ALA A 86 4.79 -25.23 -9.73
CA ALA A 86 3.85 -25.95 -8.86
C ALA A 86 4.56 -27.04 -8.04
N TYR A 87 5.50 -27.77 -8.63
CA TYR A 87 6.31 -28.74 -7.89
C TYR A 87 7.13 -28.05 -6.80
N MET A 88 7.80 -26.95 -7.11
CA MET A 88 8.60 -26.20 -6.14
C MET A 88 7.74 -25.69 -4.98
N VAL A 89 6.58 -25.11 -5.28
CA VAL A 89 5.61 -24.67 -4.26
C VAL A 89 5.13 -25.84 -3.40
N SER A 90 4.77 -26.96 -4.02
CA SER A 90 4.21 -28.12 -3.30
C SER A 90 5.17 -28.69 -2.26
N ARG A 91 6.48 -28.58 -2.52
CA ARG A 91 7.52 -29.19 -1.67
C ARG A 91 8.18 -28.18 -0.71
N TYR A 92 8.33 -26.94 -1.13
CA TYR A 92 9.13 -25.92 -0.45
C TYR A 92 8.32 -24.66 -0.06
N GLY A 93 7.06 -24.59 -0.46
CA GLY A 93 6.14 -23.50 -0.12
C GLY A 93 6.11 -22.36 -1.12
N GLU A 94 5.12 -21.47 -0.97
CA GLU A 94 4.88 -20.32 -1.84
C GLU A 94 6.05 -19.31 -1.88
N PHE A 95 6.82 -19.22 -0.79
CA PHE A 95 7.94 -18.27 -0.67
C PHE A 95 9.12 -18.59 -1.60
N VAL A 96 9.11 -19.75 -2.25
CA VAL A 96 10.10 -20.09 -3.28
C VAL A 96 9.88 -19.30 -4.56
N LEU A 97 8.67 -18.88 -4.89
CA LEU A 97 8.47 -18.05 -6.07
C LEU A 97 8.80 -16.60 -5.75
N TYR A 98 9.56 -15.94 -6.63
CA TYR A 98 9.81 -14.50 -6.52
C TYR A 98 8.51 -13.71 -6.74
N GLU A 99 7.69 -14.16 -7.68
CA GLU A 99 6.34 -13.66 -7.95
C GLU A 99 5.30 -14.74 -7.64
N PRO A 100 4.66 -14.71 -6.46
CA PRO A 100 3.58 -15.63 -6.16
C PRO A 100 2.37 -15.33 -7.07
N PRO A 101 1.63 -16.36 -7.52
CA PRO A 101 0.47 -16.16 -8.38
C PRO A 101 -0.59 -15.29 -7.69
N VAL A 102 -1.25 -14.43 -8.46
CA VAL A 102 -2.32 -13.55 -7.95
C VAL A 102 -3.48 -14.40 -7.42
N ARG A 103 -3.77 -14.28 -6.12
CA ARG A 103 -4.90 -14.96 -5.46
C ARG A 103 -6.04 -13.98 -5.20
N PRO A 104 -7.28 -14.48 -5.03
CA PRO A 104 -8.42 -13.63 -4.64
C PRO A 104 -8.17 -12.82 -3.37
N ALA A 105 -7.44 -13.39 -2.39
CA ALA A 105 -7.05 -12.69 -1.17
C ALA A 105 -6.14 -11.47 -1.44
N THR A 106 -5.28 -11.56 -2.46
CA THR A 106 -4.44 -10.45 -2.90
C THR A 106 -5.34 -9.30 -3.36
N TYR A 107 -6.36 -9.55 -4.17
CA TYR A 107 -7.31 -8.51 -4.61
C TYR A 107 -7.98 -7.78 -3.45
N LEU A 108 -8.37 -8.50 -2.39
CA LEU A 108 -8.97 -7.88 -1.22
C LEU A 108 -8.04 -6.84 -0.57
N LEU A 109 -6.74 -7.17 -0.42
CA LEU A 109 -5.73 -6.25 0.08
C LEU A 109 -5.61 -4.97 -0.78
N TRP A 110 -5.75 -5.10 -2.10
CA TRP A 110 -5.72 -3.96 -3.01
C TRP A 110 -7.02 -3.15 -3.04
N VAL A 111 -8.19 -3.76 -2.80
CA VAL A 111 -9.50 -3.06 -2.82
C VAL A 111 -9.72 -2.22 -1.55
N ILE A 112 -9.24 -2.68 -0.39
CA ILE A 112 -9.39 -1.98 0.89
C ILE A 112 -8.94 -0.50 0.84
N PRO A 113 -7.73 -0.13 0.34
CA PRO A 113 -7.30 1.27 0.33
C PRO A 113 -8.23 2.17 -0.51
N PHE A 114 -8.75 1.68 -1.64
CA PHE A 114 -9.72 2.44 -2.44
C PHE A 114 -11.05 2.60 -1.72
N LEU A 115 -11.51 1.55 -1.04
CA LEU A 115 -12.75 1.60 -0.26
C LEU A 115 -12.66 2.62 0.88
N VAL A 116 -11.55 2.62 1.63
CA VAL A 116 -11.30 3.60 2.70
C VAL A 116 -11.22 5.02 2.14
N ALA A 117 -10.52 5.21 1.02
CA ALA A 117 -10.43 6.50 0.37
C ALA A 117 -11.80 7.03 -0.09
N LEU A 118 -12.62 6.17 -0.69
CA LEU A 118 -13.98 6.52 -1.14
C LEU A 118 -14.87 6.93 0.04
N ILE A 119 -14.83 6.17 1.13
CA ILE A 119 -15.58 6.45 2.35
C ILE A 119 -15.14 7.80 2.95
N GLY A 120 -13.83 8.00 3.12
CA GLY A 120 -13.28 9.26 3.66
C GLY A 120 -13.62 10.47 2.79
N PHE A 121 -13.52 10.33 1.47
CA PHE A 121 -13.92 11.37 0.53
C PHE A 121 -15.42 11.69 0.65
N GLY A 122 -16.28 10.68 0.71
CA GLY A 122 -17.72 10.84 0.90
C GLY A 122 -18.06 11.60 2.18
N PHE A 123 -17.46 11.21 3.31
CA PHE A 123 -17.65 11.91 4.59
C PHE A 123 -17.23 13.39 4.52
N THR A 124 -16.11 13.68 3.87
CA THR A 124 -15.59 15.05 3.71
C THR A 124 -16.56 15.92 2.92
N VAL A 125 -17.07 15.42 1.79
CA VAL A 125 -18.04 16.13 0.95
C VAL A 125 -19.35 16.40 1.72
N ILE A 126 -19.86 15.40 2.45
CA ILE A 126 -21.08 15.54 3.25
C ILE A 126 -20.88 16.60 4.35
N ALA A 127 -19.73 16.58 5.04
CA ALA A 127 -19.41 17.53 6.09
C ALA A 127 -19.35 18.97 5.58
N ILE A 128 -18.73 19.19 4.41
CA ILE A 128 -18.65 20.52 3.76
C ILE A 128 -20.05 21.01 3.38
N LYS A 129 -20.87 20.16 2.71
CA LYS A 129 -22.25 20.53 2.33
C LYS A 129 -23.11 20.86 3.55
N LYS A 130 -22.94 20.14 4.66
CA LYS A 130 -23.68 20.38 5.91
C LYS A 130 -23.28 21.71 6.56
N ARG A 131 -22.00 22.10 6.51
CA ARG A 131 -21.53 23.42 6.98
C ARG A 131 -22.09 24.57 6.14
N GLY A 132 -22.09 24.43 4.81
CA GLY A 132 -22.67 25.44 3.91
C GLY A 132 -24.17 25.66 4.14
N ARG A 133 -24.94 24.58 4.30
CA ARG A 133 -26.38 24.66 4.61
C ARG A 133 -26.68 25.31 5.96
N ARG A 134 -25.85 25.06 6.98
CA ARG A 134 -26.02 25.70 8.30
C ARG A 134 -25.81 27.21 8.23
N SER A 135 -24.82 27.68 7.45
CA SER A 135 -24.57 29.11 7.27
C SER A 135 -25.77 29.82 6.65
N LEU A 136 -26.33 29.27 5.56
CA LEU A 136 -27.51 29.83 4.90
C LEU A 136 -28.74 29.87 5.81
N ASN A 137 -29.00 28.79 6.55
CA ASN A 137 -30.11 28.75 7.50
C ASN A 137 -29.96 29.80 8.60
N ASN A 138 -28.75 29.98 9.15
CA ASN A 138 -28.50 30.96 10.19
C ASN A 138 -28.73 32.40 9.70
N LEU A 139 -28.28 32.72 8.48
CA LEU A 139 -28.52 34.04 7.85
C LEU A 139 -30.03 34.28 7.66
N GLN A 140 -30.77 33.27 7.22
CA GLN A 140 -32.20 33.36 7.01
C GLN A 140 -32.97 33.53 8.33
N THR A 141 -32.54 32.87 9.41
CA THR A 141 -33.10 33.06 10.76
C THR A 141 -32.81 34.45 11.30
N ALA A 142 -31.60 34.98 11.11
CA ALA A 142 -31.24 36.34 11.52
C ALA A 142 -32.11 37.39 10.80
N SER A 143 -32.27 37.27 9.47
CA SER A 143 -33.11 38.19 8.68
C SER A 143 -34.58 38.18 9.15
N ARG A 144 -35.15 37.01 9.44
CA ARG A 144 -36.54 36.90 9.93
C ARG A 144 -36.71 37.52 11.30
N ALA A 145 -35.71 37.39 12.18
CA ALA A 145 -35.73 38.03 13.50
C ALA A 145 -35.72 39.56 13.37
N ASP A 146 -34.96 40.11 12.42
CA ASP A 146 -34.91 41.54 12.16
C ASP A 146 -36.22 42.08 11.56
N GLU A 147 -36.86 41.32 10.66
CA GLU A 147 -38.18 41.64 10.10
C GLU A 147 -39.26 41.71 11.19
N THR A 148 -39.28 40.76 12.13
CA THR A 148 -40.27 40.76 13.23
C THR A 148 -40.13 41.98 14.14
N LYS A 149 -38.90 42.38 14.48
CA LYS A 149 -38.65 43.57 15.31
C LYS A 149 -39.14 44.86 14.65
N ARG A 150 -38.91 45.01 13.34
CA ARG A 150 -39.38 46.17 12.56
C ARG A 150 -40.91 46.21 12.48
N ALA A 151 -41.56 45.06 12.31
CA ALA A 151 -43.01 44.99 12.30
C ALA A 151 -43.61 45.42 13.66
N ASP A 152 -43.02 44.97 14.77
CA ASP A 152 -43.44 45.36 16.12
C ASP A 152 -43.21 46.86 16.38
N GLU A 153 -42.09 47.42 15.93
CA GLU A 153 -41.79 48.85 16.02
C GLU A 153 -42.80 49.70 15.22
N LEU A 154 -43.14 49.28 14.00
CA LEU A 154 -44.18 49.93 13.19
C LEU A 154 -45.56 49.82 13.83
N LEU A 155 -45.94 48.66 14.37
CA LEU A 155 -47.19 48.49 15.10
C LEU A 155 -47.26 49.39 16.35
N SER A 156 -46.13 49.57 17.04
CA SER A 156 -46.03 50.44 18.21
C SER A 156 -46.15 51.92 17.87
N SER A 157 -45.59 52.35 16.72
CA SER A 157 -45.70 53.74 16.24
C SER A 157 -47.04 54.04 15.60
N ILE A 158 -47.70 53.03 15.01
CA ILE A 158 -49.05 53.13 14.46
C ILE A 158 -50.11 53.15 15.56
N LYS A 159 -49.86 52.60 16.76
CA LYS A 159 -50.81 52.65 17.89
C LYS A 159 -51.05 54.12 18.28
N PRO A 160 -52.14 54.76 17.81
CA PRO A 160 -52.31 56.18 17.96
C PRO A 160 -52.93 56.46 19.32
N ASN A 161 -52.53 57.60 19.86
CA ASN A 161 -53.31 58.37 20.79
C ASN A 161 -54.66 58.70 20.11
N SER A 162 -55.65 57.83 20.30
CA SER A 162 -57.05 58.10 19.95
C SER A 162 -57.93 57.53 21.05
N PRO A 163 -58.28 58.35 22.05
CA PRO A 163 -59.59 58.25 22.64
C PRO A 163 -60.56 58.64 21.51
N ILE A 164 -61.31 57.67 21.00
CA ILE A 164 -62.58 57.98 20.35
C ILE A 164 -63.42 58.69 21.43
N ASP A 165 -63.60 60.01 21.27
CA ASP A 165 -64.49 60.80 22.12
C ASP A 165 -65.92 60.48 21.69
N GLU A 166 -66.62 59.70 22.52
CA GLU A 166 -67.99 59.20 22.32
C GLU A 166 -69.07 60.32 22.26
N ARG A 167 -68.69 61.61 22.19
CA ARG A 167 -69.61 62.76 22.23
C ARG A 167 -70.02 63.35 20.87
N ASP A 168 -69.64 62.72 19.76
CA ASP A 168 -70.02 63.18 18.41
C ASP A 168 -71.31 62.51 17.86
N ILE A 169 -72.11 61.90 18.74
CA ILE A 169 -73.36 61.20 18.39
C ILE A 169 -74.54 61.76 19.24
N THR A 170 -74.86 63.04 19.07
CA THR A 170 -76.19 63.64 19.34
C THR A 170 -76.30 64.94 18.56
#